data_AF-A0A928VB71-F1
#
_entry.id   AF-A0A928VB71-F1
#
_cell.length_a   1.000
_cell.length_b   1.000
_cell.length_c   1.000
_cell.angle_alpha   90.00
_cell.angle_beta   90.00
_cell.angle_gamma   90.00
#
_symmetry.space_group_name_H-M   'P 1'
#
loop_
_entity.id
_entity.type
_entity.pdbx_description
1 polymer ?
#
loop_
_entity_poly.entity_id
_entity_poly.type
_entity_poly.pdbx_seq_one_letter_code
_entity_poly.pdbx_strand_id
1 'polypeptide(L)'
;VIEVLSPKNKRAGTGRLAYEEKRQRVLSSPAHLIEIDLLRAYPPLPLRGGTSWDYRIVVSRSEQRPAATLYGFDLTEPMPQFPLPLKPEDDEIEVDLQAIFRGIYDRAGYQYRIDYRQPLPPPKLSPAKQQWVETLLASVRGQ
;
A
#
# COMPACT_ATOMS: atom_id res chain seq x y z
N VAL A 1 -8.54 -12.12 4.71
CA VAL A 1 -7.56 -12.17 3.59
C VAL A 1 -6.76 -10.89 3.61
N ILE A 2 -5.44 -10.97 3.52
CA ILE A 2 -4.55 -9.80 3.42
C ILE A 2 -3.83 -9.89 2.07
N GLU A 3 -3.98 -8.87 1.24
CA GLU A 3 -3.37 -8.80 -0.09
C GLU A 3 -2.42 -7.61 -0.16
N VAL A 4 -1.18 -7.84 -0.61
CA VAL A 4 -0.25 -6.76 -0.98
C VAL A 4 -0.27 -6.64 -2.49
N LEU A 5 -0.63 -5.46 -3.00
CA LEU A 5 -0.80 -5.28 -4.44
C LEU A 5 0.55 -5.29 -5.17
N SER A 6 0.55 -5.94 -6.33
CA SER A 6 1.63 -5.90 -7.31
C SER A 6 1.23 -5.07 -8.53
N PRO A 7 2.20 -4.61 -9.36
CA PRO A 7 1.91 -3.90 -10.60
C PRO A 7 0.93 -4.63 -11.52
N LYS A 8 0.99 -5.97 -11.55
CA LYS A 8 0.09 -6.81 -12.34
C LYS A 8 -1.38 -6.69 -11.90
N ASN A 9 -1.64 -6.40 -10.62
CA ASN A 9 -3.00 -6.25 -10.09
C ASN A 9 -3.65 -4.92 -10.48
N LYS A 10 -2.85 -3.85 -10.71
CA LYS A 10 -3.37 -2.51 -11.02
C LYS A 10 -3.29 -2.14 -12.51
N ARG A 11 -2.31 -2.68 -13.23
CA ARG A 11 -2.13 -2.42 -14.67
C ARG A 11 -3.26 -3.03 -15.47
N ALA A 12 -3.87 -2.24 -16.35
CA ALA A 12 -4.93 -2.70 -17.25
C ALA A 12 -4.52 -3.98 -18.01
N GLY A 13 -5.49 -4.87 -18.22
CA GLY A 13 -5.31 -6.17 -18.85
C GLY A 13 -5.69 -7.35 -17.95
N THR A 14 -5.32 -8.55 -18.37
CA THR A 14 -5.75 -9.82 -17.76
C THR A 14 -5.38 -9.93 -16.28
N GLY A 15 -4.23 -9.37 -15.87
CA GLY A 15 -3.79 -9.38 -14.47
C GLY A 15 -4.70 -8.60 -13.52
N ARG A 16 -5.15 -7.41 -13.96
CA ARG A 16 -6.11 -6.61 -13.20
C ARG A 16 -7.48 -7.25 -13.16
N LEU A 17 -7.98 -7.73 -14.30
CA LEU A 17 -9.28 -8.41 -14.37
C LEU A 17 -9.32 -9.62 -13.43
N ALA A 18 -8.32 -10.49 -13.49
CA ALA A 18 -8.22 -11.65 -12.61
C ALA A 18 -8.15 -11.27 -11.12
N TYR A 19 -7.47 -10.17 -10.79
CA TYR A 19 -7.42 -9.67 -9.42
C TYR A 19 -8.76 -9.07 -8.99
N GLU A 20 -9.44 -8.29 -9.82
CA GLU A 20 -10.75 -7.72 -9.53
C GLU A 20 -11.80 -8.83 -9.34
N GLU A 21 -11.77 -9.90 -10.13
CA GLU A 21 -12.61 -11.08 -9.92
C GLU A 21 -12.31 -11.78 -8.59
N LYS A 22 -11.03 -12.01 -8.26
CA LYS A 22 -10.63 -12.55 -6.95
C LYS A 22 -11.13 -11.66 -5.82
N ARG A 23 -10.97 -10.35 -5.96
CA ARG A 23 -11.41 -9.34 -5.01
C ARG A 23 -12.91 -9.41 -4.79
N GLN A 24 -13.72 -9.51 -5.86
CA GLN A 24 -15.17 -9.67 -5.74
C GLN A 24 -15.55 -10.97 -5.03
N ARG A 25 -14.87 -12.10 -5.32
CA ARG A 25 -15.10 -13.36 -4.60
C ARG A 25 -14.84 -13.25 -3.10
N VAL A 26 -13.81 -12.52 -2.68
CA VAL A 26 -13.56 -12.27 -1.26
C VAL A 26 -14.63 -11.34 -0.67
N LEU A 27 -14.97 -10.27 -1.37
CA LEU A 27 -15.99 -9.31 -0.93
C LEU A 27 -17.39 -9.94 -0.83
N SER A 28 -17.69 -10.97 -1.61
CA SER A 28 -18.93 -11.75 -1.51
C SER A 28 -18.88 -12.90 -0.50
N SER A 29 -17.76 -13.07 0.21
CA SER A 29 -17.59 -14.11 1.23
C SER A 29 -17.66 -13.53 2.66
N PRO A 30 -17.82 -14.37 3.70
CA PRO A 30 -17.72 -13.93 5.09
C PRO A 30 -16.31 -13.49 5.53
N ALA A 31 -15.28 -13.65 4.69
CA ALA A 31 -13.92 -13.27 5.07
C ALA A 31 -13.73 -11.75 4.99
N HIS A 32 -13.05 -11.16 5.97
CA HIS A 32 -12.55 -9.78 5.87
C HIS A 32 -11.49 -9.64 4.76
N LEU A 33 -11.36 -8.45 4.18
CA LEU A 33 -10.36 -8.14 3.18
C LEU A 33 -9.52 -6.94 3.66
N ILE A 34 -8.20 -7.10 3.68
CA ILE A 34 -7.24 -6.01 3.79
C ILE A 34 -6.45 -5.95 2.48
N GLU A 35 -6.41 -4.79 1.85
CA GLU A 35 -5.59 -4.54 0.65
C GLU A 35 -4.57 -3.46 0.94
N ILE A 36 -3.29 -3.78 0.80
CA ILE A 36 -2.16 -2.88 1.00
C ILE A 36 -1.62 -2.51 -0.38
N ASP A 37 -1.73 -1.24 -0.75
CA ASP A 37 -1.30 -0.71 -2.04
C ASP A 37 -0.20 0.33 -1.83
N LEU A 38 1.04 -0.15 -1.99
CA LEU A 38 2.26 0.66 -1.94
C LEU A 38 2.73 1.06 -3.35
N LEU A 39 1.82 1.08 -4.34
CA LEU A 39 2.14 1.35 -5.74
C LEU A 39 1.58 2.71 -6.18
N ARG A 40 2.47 3.66 -6.48
CA ARG A 40 2.08 4.95 -7.08
C ARG A 40 1.62 4.82 -8.54
N ALA A 41 2.04 3.76 -9.24
CA ALA A 41 1.71 3.53 -10.63
C ALA A 41 0.33 2.87 -10.81
N TYR A 42 -0.28 3.18 -11.96
CA TYR A 42 -1.59 2.70 -12.42
C TYR A 42 -2.77 3.17 -11.57
N PRO A 43 -3.98 3.28 -12.17
CA PRO A 43 -5.16 3.68 -11.41
C PRO A 43 -5.43 2.71 -10.26
N PRO A 44 -5.88 3.21 -9.10
CA PRO A 44 -6.26 2.35 -8.00
C PRO A 44 -7.41 1.41 -8.37
N LEU A 45 -7.62 0.41 -7.52
CA LEU A 45 -8.80 -0.44 -7.60
C LEU A 45 -10.06 0.34 -7.24
N PRO A 46 -11.24 -0.07 -7.75
CA PRO A 46 -12.48 0.65 -7.51
C PRO A 46 -12.82 0.78 -6.01
N LEU A 47 -12.95 2.03 -5.55
CA LEU A 47 -13.43 2.42 -4.23
C LEU A 47 -14.21 3.73 -4.37
N ARG A 48 -15.45 3.79 -3.87
CA ARG A 48 -16.27 5.00 -3.92
C ARG A 48 -15.76 6.03 -2.90
N GLY A 49 -15.70 7.30 -3.28
CA GLY A 49 -15.32 8.40 -2.38
C GLY A 49 -13.82 8.51 -2.07
N GLY A 50 -12.95 7.84 -2.82
CA GLY A 50 -11.51 7.89 -2.59
C GLY A 50 -10.87 9.23 -2.96
N THR A 51 -10.11 9.80 -2.03
CA THR A 51 -9.16 10.89 -2.24
C THR A 51 -7.87 10.41 -2.92
N SER A 52 -7.10 11.33 -3.50
CA SER A 52 -5.85 11.04 -4.19
C SER A 52 -4.68 10.97 -3.20
N TRP A 53 -4.36 9.77 -2.72
CA TRP A 53 -3.16 9.47 -1.93
C TRP A 53 -2.13 8.68 -2.75
N ASP A 54 -0.84 8.85 -2.45
CA ASP A 54 0.22 8.04 -3.06
C ASP A 54 0.06 6.54 -2.72
N TYR A 55 -0.31 6.25 -1.47
CA TYR A 55 -0.44 4.92 -0.92
C TYR A 55 -1.75 4.76 -0.16
N ARG A 56 -2.20 3.51 -0.02
CA ARG A 56 -3.47 3.21 0.63
C ARG A 56 -3.50 1.84 1.26
N ILE A 57 -4.21 1.73 2.37
CA ILE A 57 -4.63 0.47 2.96
C ILE A 57 -6.16 0.50 3.04
N VAL A 58 -6.80 -0.53 2.50
CA VAL A 58 -8.25 -0.68 2.54
C VAL A 58 -8.57 -1.82 3.49
N VAL A 59 -9.40 -1.54 4.50
CA VAL A 59 -9.93 -2.55 5.43
C VAL A 59 -11.42 -2.71 5.17
N SER A 60 -11.81 -3.83 4.55
CA SER A 60 -13.21 -4.20 4.31
C SER A 60 -13.62 -5.36 5.20
N ARG A 61 -14.25 -4.99 6.30
CA ARG A 61 -14.99 -5.86 7.22
C ARG A 61 -16.19 -6.48 6.53
N SER A 62 -16.48 -7.74 6.80
CA SER A 62 -17.56 -8.46 6.09
C SER A 62 -18.92 -7.93 6.49
N GLU A 63 -19.07 -7.61 7.77
CA GLU A 63 -20.26 -7.14 8.45
C GLU A 63 -20.59 -5.67 8.15
N GLN A 64 -19.65 -4.91 7.60
CA GLN A 64 -19.83 -3.49 7.26
C GLN A 64 -20.01 -3.25 5.75
N ARG A 65 -19.98 -4.30 4.94
CA ARG A 65 -20.10 -4.17 3.48
C ARG A 65 -21.47 -3.59 3.08
N PRO A 66 -21.52 -2.74 2.03
CA PRO A 66 -20.46 -2.47 1.07
C PRO A 66 -19.44 -1.38 1.50
N ALA A 67 -19.50 -0.88 2.73
CA ALA A 67 -18.52 0.08 3.23
C ALA A 67 -17.15 -0.59 3.51
N ALA A 68 -16.11 0.23 3.50
CA ALA A 68 -14.75 -0.13 3.88
C ALA A 68 -14.06 1.11 4.44
N THR A 69 -13.07 0.91 5.31
CA THR A 69 -12.24 1.98 5.84
C THR A 69 -11.01 2.14 4.97
N LEU A 70 -10.69 3.39 4.60
CA LEU A 70 -9.51 3.75 3.82
C LEU A 70 -8.50 4.49 4.72
N TYR A 71 -7.30 3.93 4.82
CA TYR A 71 -6.15 4.58 5.41
C TYR A 71 -5.23 5.05 4.28
N GLY A 72 -5.40 6.30 3.86
CA GLY A 72 -4.58 6.93 2.83
C GLY A 72 -3.41 7.69 3.44
N PHE A 73 -2.26 7.66 2.77
CA PHE A 73 -1.07 8.39 3.20
C PHE A 73 -0.15 8.69 2.01
N ASP A 74 0.61 9.77 2.13
CA ASP A 74 1.54 10.22 1.10
C ASP A 74 2.96 9.71 1.33
N LEU A 75 3.81 9.77 0.29
CA LEU A 75 5.22 9.36 0.33
C LEU A 75 6.03 10.04 1.44
N THR A 76 5.66 11.26 1.81
CA THR A 76 6.35 12.07 2.81
C THR A 76 5.89 11.77 4.24
N GLU A 77 4.88 10.93 4.40
CA GLU A 77 4.24 10.60 5.68
C GLU A 77 4.64 9.19 6.13
N PRO A 78 4.68 8.92 7.44
CA PRO A 78 4.82 7.55 7.93
C PRO A 78 3.61 6.69 7.52
N MET A 79 3.82 5.38 7.35
CA MET A 79 2.70 4.46 7.11
C MET A 79 1.78 4.44 8.34
N PRO A 80 0.45 4.59 8.18
CA PRO A 80 -0.47 4.56 9.30
C PRO A 80 -0.59 3.15 9.87
N GLN A 81 -0.88 3.08 11.17
CA GLN A 81 -1.36 1.87 11.81
C GLN A 81 -2.83 1.63 11.39
N PHE A 82 -3.23 0.36 11.34
CA PHE A 82 -4.59 -0.03 11.02
C PHE A 82 -4.98 -1.29 11.79
N PRO A 83 -6.27 -1.45 12.14
CA PRO A 83 -6.73 -2.64 12.83
C PRO A 83 -6.75 -3.85 11.90
N LEU A 84 -6.29 -4.99 12.41
CA LEU A 84 -6.50 -6.29 11.82
C LEU A 84 -7.86 -6.83 12.28
N PRO A 85 -8.91 -6.81 11.43
CA PRO A 85 -10.20 -7.37 11.81
C PRO A 85 -10.06 -8.88 12.01
N LEU A 86 -10.43 -9.32 13.21
CA LEU A 86 -10.53 -10.72 13.61
C LEU A 86 -12.01 -11.12 13.71
N LYS A 87 -12.27 -12.32 14.24
CA LYS A 87 -13.66 -12.72 14.48
C LYS A 87 -14.28 -11.81 15.56
N PRO A 88 -15.61 -11.67 15.61
CA PRO A 88 -16.28 -10.80 16.57
C PRO A 88 -15.95 -11.08 18.05
N GLU A 89 -15.58 -12.32 18.37
CA GLU A 89 -15.17 -12.74 19.71
C GLU A 89 -13.73 -12.37 20.10
N ASP A 90 -12.91 -11.92 19.16
CA ASP A 90 -11.49 -11.62 19.35
C ASP A 90 -11.24 -10.11 19.35
N ASP A 91 -10.37 -9.65 20.26
CA ASP A 91 -9.91 -8.26 20.27
C ASP A 91 -9.02 -7.97 19.06
N GLU A 92 -9.26 -6.82 18.43
CA GLU A 92 -8.47 -6.41 17.28
C GLU A 92 -7.05 -6.01 17.68
N ILE A 93 -6.12 -6.30 16.77
CA ILE A 93 -4.72 -5.94 16.93
C ILE A 93 -4.41 -4.82 15.94
N GLU A 94 -3.79 -3.75 16.44
CA GLU A 94 -3.24 -2.69 15.58
C GLU A 94 -1.98 -3.19 14.86
N VAL A 95 -1.99 -3.09 13.53
CA VAL A 95 -0.88 -3.49 12.67
C VAL A 95 0.03 -2.30 12.42
N ASP A 96 1.25 -2.36 12.95
CA ASP A 96 2.32 -1.42 12.62
C ASP A 96 3.06 -1.85 11.34
N LEU A 97 2.50 -1.48 10.19
CA LEU A 97 3.11 -1.78 8.89
C LEU A 97 4.46 -1.08 8.70
N GLN A 98 4.64 0.10 9.30
CA GLN A 98 5.89 0.86 9.22
C GLN A 98 7.04 0.08 9.87
N ALA A 99 6.82 -0.48 11.06
CA ALA A 99 7.79 -1.29 11.78
C ALA A 99 8.08 -2.62 11.05
N ILE A 100 7.04 -3.29 10.55
CA ILE A 100 7.20 -4.52 9.75
C ILE A 100 8.05 -4.25 8.49
N PHE A 101 7.74 -3.17 7.77
CA PHE A 101 8.47 -2.79 6.56
C PHE A 101 9.95 -2.50 6.85
N ARG A 102 10.24 -1.70 7.88
CA ARG A 102 11.63 -1.40 8.30
C ARG A 102 12.39 -2.66 8.70
N GLY A 103 11.77 -3.52 9.50
CA GLY A 103 12.38 -4.78 9.91
C GLY A 103 12.68 -5.73 8.74
N ILE A 104 11.88 -5.72 7.67
CA ILE A 104 12.20 -6.45 6.44
C ILE A 104 13.34 -5.75 5.67
N TYR A 105 13.27 -4.43 5.55
CA TYR A 105 14.27 -3.61 4.86
C TYR A 105 15.68 -3.87 5.41
N ASP A 106 15.82 -3.82 6.73
CA ASP A 106 17.08 -3.98 7.45
C ASP A 106 17.59 -5.42 7.38
N ARG A 107 16.75 -6.42 7.70
CA ARG A 107 17.16 -7.84 7.72
C ARG A 107 17.57 -8.36 6.35
N ALA A 108 16.93 -7.87 5.28
CA ALA A 108 17.25 -8.25 3.92
C ALA A 108 18.42 -7.43 3.32
N GLY A 109 18.92 -6.44 4.06
CA GLY A 109 20.04 -5.60 3.65
C GLY A 109 19.76 -4.80 2.37
N TYR A 110 18.54 -4.30 2.20
CA TYR A 110 18.16 -3.62 0.95
C TYR A 110 18.99 -2.37 0.65
N GLN A 111 19.55 -1.72 1.68
CA GLN A 111 20.51 -0.63 1.52
C GLN A 111 21.71 -1.00 0.63
N TYR A 112 22.09 -2.27 0.57
CA TYR A 112 23.19 -2.76 -0.26
C TYR A 112 22.73 -3.28 -1.63
N ARG A 113 21.42 -3.45 -1.82
CA ARG A 113 20.82 -4.04 -3.03
C ARG A 113 20.17 -3.01 -3.94
N ILE A 114 19.74 -1.88 -3.38
CA ILE A 114 19.07 -0.81 -4.10
C ILE A 114 20.08 0.31 -4.34
N ASP A 115 20.31 0.65 -5.60
CA ASP A 115 21.14 1.80 -5.95
C ASP A 115 20.32 3.09 -5.90
N TYR A 116 20.39 3.80 -4.77
CA TYR A 116 19.68 5.07 -4.53
C TYR A 116 20.18 6.25 -5.38
N ARG A 117 21.25 6.06 -6.17
CA ARG A 117 21.72 7.05 -7.14
C ARG A 117 20.98 6.96 -8.47
N GLN A 118 20.25 5.85 -8.71
CA GLN A 118 19.42 5.74 -9.90
C GLN A 118 18.25 6.75 -9.87
N PRO A 119 17.76 7.18 -11.04
CA PRO A 119 16.58 8.01 -11.14
C PRO A 119 15.38 7.39 -10.42
N LEU A 120 14.52 8.23 -9.84
CA LEU A 120 13.32 7.75 -9.17
C LEU A 120 12.42 6.97 -10.13
N PRO A 121 11.91 5.81 -9.72
CA PRO A 121 11.04 5.01 -10.58
C PRO A 121 9.72 5.76 -10.85
N PRO A 122 9.11 5.54 -12.03
CA PRO A 122 7.85 6.16 -12.39
C PRO A 122 6.71 5.75 -11.43
N PRO A 123 5.64 6.56 -11.31
CA PRO A 123 5.40 7.81 -12.01
C PRO A 123 6.22 8.99 -11.45
N LYS A 124 6.33 10.07 -12.22
CA LYS A 124 6.99 11.31 -11.79
C LYS A 124 6.33 11.83 -10.50
N LEU A 125 7.15 12.30 -9.57
CA LEU A 125 6.68 12.98 -8.37
C LEU A 125 6.28 14.42 -8.68
N SER A 126 5.47 15.01 -7.80
CA SER A 126 5.31 16.46 -7.80
C SER A 126 6.65 17.13 -7.45
N PRO A 127 6.87 18.40 -7.84
CA PRO A 127 8.10 19.11 -7.52
C PRO A 127 8.43 19.12 -6.02
N ALA A 128 7.42 19.26 -5.16
CA ALA A 128 7.58 19.23 -3.70
C ALA A 128 8.04 17.87 -3.20
N LYS A 129 7.39 16.77 -3.65
CA LYS A 129 7.78 15.41 -3.27
C LYS A 129 9.15 15.05 -3.83
N GLN A 130 9.49 15.51 -5.04
CA GLN A 130 10.82 15.32 -5.61
C GLN A 130 11.88 16.02 -4.77
N GLN A 131 11.69 17.30 -4.41
CA GLN A 131 12.63 18.02 -3.56
C GLN A 131 12.82 17.35 -2.20
N TRP A 132 11.74 16.84 -1.59
CA TRP A 132 11.83 16.08 -0.35
C TRP A 132 12.71 14.84 -0.48
N VAL A 133 12.52 14.05 -1.55
CA VAL A 133 13.35 12.86 -1.81
C VAL A 133 14.81 13.24 -2.05
N GLU A 134 15.08 14.29 -2.83
CA GLU A 134 16.44 14.78 -3.09
C GLU A 134 17.15 15.20 -1.79
N THR A 135 16.47 15.92 -0.91
CA THR A 135 16.99 16.28 0.41
C THR A 135 17.27 15.03 1.26
N LEU A 136 16.37 14.05 1.26
CA LEU A 136 16.53 12.81 2.03
C LEU A 136 17.71 11.97 1.53
N LEU A 137 17.92 11.91 0.22
CA LEU A 137 18.97 11.10 -0.41
C LEU A 137 20.30 11.84 -0.57
N ALA A 138 20.38 13.13 -0.22
CA ALA A 138 21.59 13.94 -0.39
C ALA A 138 22.83 13.31 0.30
N SER A 139 22.65 12.77 1.50
CA SER A 139 23.73 12.10 2.25
C SER A 139 24.19 10.78 1.59
N VAL A 140 23.30 10.10 0.88
CA VAL A 140 23.58 8.82 0.19
C VAL A 140 24.17 9.03 -1.19
N ARG A 141 23.84 10.16 -1.85
CA ARG A 141 24.33 10.50 -3.21
C ARG A 141 25.64 11.27 -3.23
N GLY A 142 26.04 11.86 -2.10
CA GLY A 142 27.31 12.57 -1.94
C GLY A 142 28.51 11.68 -1.58
N GLN A 143 28.29 10.37 -1.39
CA GLN A 143 29.33 9.34 -1.18
C GLN A 143 29.56 8.55 -2.47
#